data_AF-A0A9D0VF43-F1
#
_entry.id   AF-A0A9D0VF43-F1
#
_cell.length_a   1.000
_cell.length_b   1.000
_cell.length_c   1.000
_cell.angle_alpha   90.00
_cell.angle_beta   90.00
_cell.angle_gamma   90.00
#
_symmetry.space_group_name_H-M   'P 1'
#
loop_
_entity.id
_entity.type
_entity.pdbx_description
1 polymer ?
#
loop_
_entity_poly.entity_id
_entity_poly.type
_entity_poly.pdbx_seq_one_letter_code
_entity_poly.pdbx_strand_id
1 'polypeptide(L)'
;MSPLVWIGLAWAKDPCATEDSAEQNSDHIQALYDASNSDDKRALRASRDAATLAHDEKIAKEMAKLDRKGWLCTTEDRWSAAWLMQQSDSVEVLQRAYELAVETMEAQDPRGAWLVAFTFDHKRTAGGYRQSYGTRTRIDEMGRRCLVELEGDTTDAQRAAYGIEPLSAIYRQVLDLNGFTDDEPTEQRMMRHSLICPPLAFDKRAQRRVAPPTE
;
A
#
# COMPACT_ATOMS: atom_id res chain seq x y z
N MET A 1 -23.89 27.14 -44.92
CA MET A 1 -23.64 27.88 -43.66
C MET A 1 -23.67 26.85 -42.55
N SER A 2 -22.50 26.37 -42.11
CA SER A 2 -22.39 25.38 -41.04
C SER A 2 -22.37 26.10 -39.68
N PRO A 3 -23.12 25.64 -38.67
CA PRO A 3 -23.09 26.26 -37.36
C PRO A 3 -21.80 25.85 -36.63
N LEU A 4 -21.07 26.84 -36.14
CA LEU A 4 -19.97 26.68 -35.20
C LEU A 4 -20.56 26.22 -33.86
N VAL A 5 -20.29 24.98 -33.47
CA VAL A 5 -20.58 24.47 -32.13
C VAL A 5 -19.51 25.03 -31.19
N TRP A 6 -19.90 25.99 -30.37
CA TRP A 6 -19.10 26.46 -29.24
C TRP A 6 -19.20 25.45 -28.10
N ILE A 7 -18.21 24.56 -27.98
CA ILE A 7 -18.04 23.75 -26.79
C ILE A 7 -17.42 24.67 -25.73
N GLY A 8 -18.26 25.23 -24.85
CA GLY A 8 -17.79 25.90 -23.67
C GLY A 8 -17.11 24.89 -22.75
N LEU A 9 -15.78 24.95 -22.64
CA LEU A 9 -15.04 24.27 -21.59
C LEU A 9 -15.51 24.85 -20.25
N ALA A 10 -16.34 24.11 -19.52
CA ALA A 10 -16.55 24.37 -18.11
C ALA A 10 -15.24 24.06 -17.39
N TRP A 11 -14.53 25.12 -16.98
CA TRP A 11 -13.36 24.98 -16.12
C TRP A 11 -13.84 24.37 -14.81
N ALA A 12 -13.54 23.09 -14.59
CA ALA A 12 -13.72 22.50 -13.27
C ALA A 12 -12.88 23.34 -12.30
N LYS A 13 -13.52 23.92 -11.28
CA LYS A 13 -12.81 24.67 -10.24
C LYS A 13 -11.81 23.72 -9.59
N ASP A 14 -10.56 24.17 -9.49
CA ASP A 14 -9.54 23.45 -8.74
C ASP A 14 -10.06 23.23 -7.31
N PRO A 15 -10.22 21.96 -6.86
CA PRO A 15 -10.79 21.63 -5.55
C PRO A 15 -9.93 22.12 -4.38
N CYS A 16 -8.67 22.47 -4.64
CA CYS A 16 -7.74 23.00 -3.66
C CYS A 16 -7.54 24.53 -3.79
N ALA A 17 -8.35 25.21 -4.61
CA ALA A 17 -8.15 26.63 -4.90
C ALA A 17 -8.46 27.57 -3.73
N THR A 18 -9.28 27.13 -2.77
CA THR A 18 -9.66 27.92 -1.60
C THR A 18 -9.31 27.18 -0.32
N GLU A 19 -8.91 27.93 0.71
CA GLU A 19 -8.59 27.37 2.03
C GLU A 19 -9.79 26.57 2.59
N ASP A 20 -11.00 27.13 2.54
CA ASP A 20 -12.22 26.45 3.03
C ASP A 20 -12.48 25.09 2.33
N SER A 21 -12.28 25.01 1.01
CA SER A 21 -12.51 23.76 0.27
C SER A 21 -11.40 22.75 0.53
N ALA A 22 -10.15 23.21 0.67
CA ALA A 22 -9.02 22.36 1.01
C ALA A 22 -9.17 21.79 2.42
N GLU A 23 -9.57 22.60 3.40
CA GLU A 23 -9.82 22.18 4.78
C GLU A 23 -10.94 21.13 4.85
N GLN A 24 -12.08 21.38 4.19
CA GLN A 24 -13.18 20.41 4.14
C GLN A 24 -12.78 19.08 3.50
N ASN A 25 -11.94 19.11 2.47
CA ASN A 25 -11.42 17.90 1.83
C ASN A 25 -10.48 17.15 2.78
N SER A 26 -9.57 17.85 3.46
CA SER A 26 -8.65 17.27 4.43
C SER A 26 -9.39 16.65 5.62
N ASP A 27 -10.39 17.34 6.18
CA ASP A 27 -11.23 16.80 7.26
C ASP A 27 -11.93 15.51 6.84
N HIS A 28 -12.44 15.46 5.61
CA HIS A 28 -13.07 14.25 5.08
C HIS A 28 -12.08 13.08 4.96
N ILE A 29 -10.87 13.34 4.47
CA ILE A 29 -9.81 12.33 4.33
C ILE A 29 -9.34 11.86 5.70
N GLN A 30 -9.16 12.77 6.65
CA GLN A 30 -8.77 12.45 8.02
C GLN A 30 -9.84 11.56 8.69
N ALA A 31 -11.12 11.87 8.51
CA ALA A 31 -12.20 11.04 9.03
C ALA A 31 -12.18 9.60 8.46
N LEU A 32 -11.86 9.43 7.17
CA LEU A 32 -11.68 8.10 6.56
C LEU A 32 -10.45 7.38 7.14
N TYR A 33 -9.35 8.10 7.34
CA TYR A 33 -8.13 7.57 7.94
C TYR A 33 -8.38 7.08 9.37
N ASP A 34 -9.01 7.90 10.22
CA ASP A 34 -9.26 7.57 11.62
C ASP A 34 -10.21 6.38 11.76
N ALA A 35 -11.29 6.38 10.97
CA ALA A 35 -12.23 5.26 10.94
C ALA A 35 -11.59 3.94 10.52
N SER A 36 -10.58 4.01 9.65
CA SER A 36 -9.85 2.84 9.17
C SER A 36 -8.75 2.39 10.13
N ASN A 37 -8.12 3.28 10.90
CA ASN A 37 -6.90 2.98 11.67
C ASN A 37 -7.10 2.76 13.18
N SER A 38 -8.33 2.52 13.64
CA SER A 38 -8.56 2.11 15.03
C SER A 38 -7.83 0.81 15.39
N ASP A 39 -7.48 0.64 16.66
CA ASP A 39 -6.75 -0.55 17.13
C ASP A 39 -7.53 -1.84 16.87
N ASP A 40 -8.85 -1.80 17.05
CA ASP A 40 -9.75 -2.91 16.72
C ASP A 40 -9.63 -3.32 15.26
N LYS A 41 -9.59 -2.34 14.34
CA LYS A 41 -9.44 -2.60 12.90
C LYS A 41 -8.06 -3.18 12.58
N ARG A 42 -6.99 -2.71 13.24
CA ARG A 42 -5.64 -3.27 13.08
C ARG A 42 -5.58 -4.73 13.54
N ALA A 43 -6.20 -5.07 14.66
CA ALA A 43 -6.29 -6.46 15.12
C ALA A 43 -7.10 -7.34 14.16
N LEU A 44 -8.23 -6.85 13.64
CA LEU A 44 -9.06 -7.57 12.67
C LEU A 44 -8.35 -7.77 11.31
N ARG A 45 -7.52 -6.83 10.88
CA ARG A 45 -6.65 -7.02 9.70
C ARG A 45 -5.63 -8.13 9.93
N ALA A 46 -5.04 -8.19 11.12
CA ALA A 46 -4.07 -9.24 11.46
C ALA A 46 -4.69 -10.64 11.41
N SER A 47 -5.97 -10.77 11.81
CA SER A 47 -6.74 -12.02 11.71
C SER A 47 -7.33 -12.30 10.31
N ARG A 48 -7.13 -11.39 9.35
CA ARG A 48 -7.70 -11.45 7.99
C ARG A 48 -9.22 -11.56 7.98
N ASP A 49 -9.88 -10.86 8.90
CA ASP A 49 -11.33 -10.78 8.93
C ASP A 49 -11.89 -10.29 7.58
N ALA A 50 -12.78 -11.08 6.97
CA ALA A 50 -13.26 -10.84 5.62
C ALA A 50 -14.04 -9.52 5.50
N ALA A 51 -14.79 -9.14 6.54
CA ALA A 51 -15.55 -7.89 6.53
C ALA A 51 -14.62 -6.67 6.59
N THR A 52 -13.55 -6.77 7.38
CA THR A 52 -12.51 -5.74 7.47
C THR A 52 -11.74 -5.60 6.15
N LEU A 53 -11.33 -6.70 5.53
CA LEU A 53 -10.67 -6.66 4.21
C LEU A 53 -11.57 -6.06 3.11
N ALA A 54 -12.86 -6.42 3.09
CA ALA A 54 -13.81 -5.83 2.14
C ALA A 54 -14.05 -4.33 2.40
N HIS A 55 -14.03 -3.91 3.66
CA HIS A 55 -14.11 -2.51 4.05
C HIS A 55 -12.87 -1.73 3.61
N ASP A 56 -11.68 -2.26 3.85
CA ASP A 56 -10.40 -1.68 3.46
C ASP A 56 -10.34 -1.45 1.94
N GLU A 57 -10.72 -2.45 1.15
CA GLU A 57 -10.80 -2.33 -0.31
C GLU A 57 -11.82 -1.26 -0.76
N LYS A 58 -12.93 -1.10 -0.03
CA LYS A 58 -13.90 -0.02 -0.29
C LYS A 58 -13.27 1.36 -0.01
N ILE A 59 -12.56 1.51 1.10
CA ILE A 59 -11.90 2.76 1.48
C ILE A 59 -10.78 3.10 0.48
N ALA A 60 -9.96 2.12 0.09
CA ALA A 60 -8.92 2.31 -0.91
C ALA A 60 -9.49 2.80 -2.25
N LYS A 61 -10.61 2.23 -2.70
CA LYS A 61 -11.33 2.69 -3.90
C LYS A 61 -11.89 4.09 -3.76
N GLU A 62 -12.37 4.46 -2.58
CA GLU A 62 -12.86 5.82 -2.33
C GLU A 62 -11.70 6.81 -2.37
N MET A 63 -10.59 6.52 -1.71
CA MET A 63 -9.38 7.36 -1.78
C MET A 63 -8.87 7.54 -3.20
N ALA A 64 -8.87 6.47 -4.01
CA ALA A 64 -8.51 6.56 -5.42
C ALA A 64 -9.46 7.49 -6.23
N LYS A 65 -10.74 7.60 -5.84
CA LYS A 65 -11.65 8.58 -6.46
C LYS A 65 -11.33 10.01 -6.00
N LEU A 66 -11.03 10.21 -4.73
CA LEU A 66 -10.67 11.52 -4.19
C LEU A 66 -9.38 12.04 -4.84
N ASP A 67 -8.37 11.18 -5.00
CA ASP A 67 -7.16 11.47 -5.77
C ASP A 67 -7.47 11.91 -7.21
N ARG A 68 -8.27 11.14 -7.96
CA ARG A 68 -8.67 11.50 -9.33
C ARG A 68 -9.47 12.80 -9.42
N LYS A 69 -10.17 13.19 -8.35
CA LYS A 69 -10.88 14.48 -8.28
C LYS A 69 -9.94 15.64 -7.95
N GLY A 70 -8.68 15.37 -7.59
CA GLY A 70 -7.71 16.37 -7.15
C GLY A 70 -7.86 16.79 -5.69
N TRP A 71 -8.57 16.02 -4.86
CA TRP A 71 -8.91 16.44 -3.49
C TRP A 71 -7.77 16.26 -2.47
N LEU A 72 -6.62 15.73 -2.88
CA LEU A 72 -5.45 15.56 -2.02
C LEU A 72 -4.61 16.85 -2.04
N CYS A 73 -5.05 17.83 -1.27
CA CYS A 73 -4.51 19.19 -1.31
C CYS A 73 -3.17 19.31 -0.57
N THR A 74 -3.01 18.58 0.54
CA THR A 74 -1.84 18.68 1.44
C THR A 74 -0.95 17.44 1.38
N THR A 75 0.24 17.54 1.95
CA THR A 75 1.13 16.38 2.15
C THR A 75 0.50 15.33 3.07
N GLU A 76 -0.26 15.75 4.09
CA GLU A 76 -0.97 14.83 4.99
C GLU A 76 -2.06 14.05 4.24
N ASP A 77 -2.79 14.71 3.33
CA ASP A 77 -3.81 14.05 2.51
C ASP A 77 -3.19 12.96 1.64
N ARG A 78 -2.04 13.25 1.02
CA ARG A 78 -1.29 12.31 0.18
C ARG A 78 -0.75 11.13 0.98
N TRP A 79 -0.21 11.40 2.18
CA TRP A 79 0.26 10.36 3.09
C TRP A 79 -0.89 9.43 3.49
N SER A 80 -2.01 10.01 3.95
CA SER A 80 -3.21 9.28 4.35
C SER A 80 -3.78 8.47 3.19
N ALA A 81 -3.83 9.06 1.99
CA ALA A 81 -4.27 8.38 0.78
C ALA A 81 -3.39 7.19 0.43
N ALA A 82 -2.06 7.36 0.41
CA ALA A 82 -1.11 6.28 0.16
C ALA A 82 -1.29 5.13 1.18
N TRP A 83 -1.44 5.47 2.46
CA TRP A 83 -1.63 4.50 3.54
C TRP A 83 -2.94 3.70 3.44
N LEU A 84 -4.02 4.33 2.99
CA LEU A 84 -5.30 3.67 2.81
C LEU A 84 -5.34 2.89 1.49
N MET A 85 -4.82 3.46 0.40
CA MET A 85 -4.80 2.83 -0.92
C MET A 85 -3.91 1.59 -0.98
N GLN A 86 -2.85 1.52 -0.16
CA GLN A 86 -2.03 0.31 -0.06
C GLN A 86 -2.81 -0.91 0.47
N GLN A 87 -4.02 -0.75 1.00
CA GLN A 87 -4.84 -1.88 1.43
C GLN A 87 -5.56 -2.56 0.25
N SER A 88 -5.46 -2.02 -0.96
CA SER A 88 -6.14 -2.57 -2.13
C SER A 88 -5.45 -3.80 -2.72
N ASP A 89 -6.24 -4.66 -3.36
CA ASP A 89 -5.74 -5.75 -4.19
C ASP A 89 -5.48 -5.32 -5.66
N SER A 90 -5.84 -4.09 -6.04
CA SER A 90 -5.62 -3.57 -7.40
C SER A 90 -4.19 -3.05 -7.58
N VAL A 91 -3.44 -3.66 -8.51
CA VAL A 91 -2.07 -3.22 -8.86
C VAL A 91 -2.02 -1.75 -9.28
N GLU A 92 -3.05 -1.24 -9.97
CA GLU A 92 -3.14 0.17 -10.37
C GLU A 92 -3.29 1.10 -9.16
N VAL A 93 -4.14 0.72 -8.19
CA VAL A 93 -4.32 1.47 -6.94
C VAL A 93 -3.03 1.43 -6.10
N LEU A 94 -2.37 0.27 -6.04
CA LEU A 94 -1.07 0.13 -5.35
C LEU A 94 0.04 0.93 -6.03
N GLN A 95 0.04 1.02 -7.35
CA GLN A 95 0.95 1.90 -8.10
C GLN A 95 0.75 3.35 -7.68
N ARG A 96 -0.49 3.83 -7.67
CA ARG A 96 -0.78 5.22 -7.28
C ARG A 96 -0.47 5.46 -5.79
N ALA A 97 -0.71 4.49 -4.92
CA ALA A 97 -0.31 4.56 -3.51
C ALA A 97 1.21 4.75 -3.34
N TYR A 98 2.01 4.04 -4.16
CA TYR A 98 3.46 4.21 -4.17
C TYR A 98 3.88 5.60 -4.67
N GLU A 99 3.26 6.12 -5.72
CA GLU A 99 3.53 7.49 -6.20
C GLU A 99 3.21 8.55 -5.15
N LEU A 100 2.06 8.46 -4.49
CA LEU A 100 1.69 9.36 -3.39
C LEU A 100 2.66 9.27 -2.19
N ALA A 101 3.19 8.08 -1.91
CA ALA A 101 4.24 7.91 -0.91
C ALA A 101 5.55 8.61 -1.33
N VAL A 102 5.91 8.55 -2.61
CA VAL A 102 7.06 9.29 -3.17
C VAL A 102 6.84 10.80 -3.05
N GLU A 103 5.68 11.31 -3.45
CA GLU A 103 5.30 12.72 -3.30
C GLU A 103 5.42 13.18 -1.83
N THR A 104 5.01 12.31 -0.89
CA THR A 104 5.12 12.57 0.55
C THR A 104 6.57 12.63 1.04
N MET A 105 7.42 11.72 0.56
CA MET A 105 8.85 11.71 0.86
C MET A 105 9.57 12.94 0.28
N GLU A 106 9.23 13.33 -0.95
CA GLU A 106 9.78 14.52 -1.62
C GLU A 106 9.37 15.81 -0.91
N ALA A 107 8.18 15.85 -0.31
CA ALA A 107 7.73 16.91 0.58
C ALA A 107 8.43 16.92 1.96
N GLN A 108 9.45 16.07 2.16
CA GLN A 108 10.23 15.94 3.40
C GLN A 108 9.42 15.55 4.63
N ASP A 109 8.28 14.87 4.46
CA ASP A 109 7.57 14.27 5.57
C ASP A 109 8.43 13.12 6.17
N PRO A 110 8.67 13.10 7.49
CA PRO A 110 9.53 12.10 8.12
C PRO A 110 9.01 10.66 7.96
N ARG A 111 7.73 10.47 7.68
CA ARG A 111 7.11 9.15 7.46
C ARG A 111 7.22 8.69 6.01
N GLY A 112 7.54 9.61 5.08
CA GLY A 112 7.49 9.37 3.64
C GLY A 112 8.43 8.27 3.19
N ALA A 113 9.69 8.29 3.64
CA ALA A 113 10.69 7.29 3.24
C ALA A 113 10.23 5.86 3.60
N TRP A 114 9.76 5.66 4.84
CA TRP A 114 9.22 4.37 5.26
C TRP A 114 8.04 3.92 4.40
N LEU A 115 7.11 4.84 4.10
CA LEU A 115 5.93 4.54 3.30
C LEU A 115 6.29 4.18 1.85
N VAL A 116 7.33 4.79 1.27
CA VAL A 116 7.83 4.45 -0.07
C VAL A 116 8.30 3.00 -0.11
N ALA A 117 9.15 2.57 0.83
CA ALA A 117 9.63 1.18 0.87
C ALA A 117 8.46 0.19 1.06
N PHE A 118 7.54 0.52 1.96
CA PHE A 118 6.38 -0.31 2.28
C PHE A 118 5.41 -0.49 1.09
N THR A 119 5.06 0.60 0.41
CA THR A 119 4.17 0.58 -0.76
C THR A 119 4.85 -0.02 -1.99
N PHE A 120 6.16 0.19 -2.15
CA PHE A 120 6.95 -0.39 -3.23
C PHE A 120 6.93 -1.92 -3.18
N ASP A 121 7.30 -2.49 -2.03
CA ASP A 121 7.26 -3.95 -1.85
C ASP A 121 5.83 -4.48 -2.01
N HIS A 122 4.80 -3.75 -1.54
CA HIS A 122 3.42 -4.21 -1.71
C HIS A 122 3.02 -4.28 -3.19
N LYS A 123 3.22 -3.20 -3.95
CA LYS A 123 2.98 -3.17 -5.39
C LYS A 123 3.76 -4.28 -6.11
N ARG A 124 5.04 -4.48 -5.79
CA ARG A 124 5.87 -5.53 -6.40
C ARG A 124 5.30 -6.92 -6.15
N THR A 125 5.01 -7.23 -4.89
CA THR A 125 4.51 -8.55 -4.49
C THR A 125 3.10 -8.83 -5.00
N ALA A 126 2.24 -7.81 -5.10
CA ALA A 126 0.95 -7.91 -5.77
C ALA A 126 1.10 -8.14 -7.29
N GLY A 127 2.14 -7.58 -7.90
CA GLY A 127 2.52 -7.84 -9.29
C GLY A 127 3.21 -9.19 -9.53
N GLY A 128 3.40 -10.01 -8.49
CA GLY A 128 4.07 -11.31 -8.58
C GLY A 128 5.60 -11.25 -8.59
N TYR A 129 6.18 -10.11 -8.23
CA TYR A 129 7.63 -9.92 -8.12
C TYR A 129 8.09 -10.09 -6.67
N ARG A 130 9.36 -10.45 -6.50
CA ARG A 130 10.05 -10.41 -5.20
C ARG A 130 10.06 -8.98 -4.65
N GLN A 131 10.05 -8.85 -3.33
CA GLN A 131 10.16 -7.56 -2.64
C GLN A 131 11.62 -7.16 -2.46
N SER A 132 11.89 -5.88 -2.21
CA SER A 132 13.26 -5.38 -2.05
C SER A 132 13.60 -5.14 -0.58
N TYR A 133 12.71 -4.46 0.16
CA TYR A 133 13.01 -4.01 1.52
C TYR A 133 12.68 -5.06 2.59
N GLY A 134 11.77 -5.99 2.31
CA GLY A 134 11.38 -7.06 3.25
C GLY A 134 10.18 -6.68 4.12
N THR A 135 9.34 -5.75 3.66
CA THR A 135 8.21 -5.23 4.44
C THR A 135 6.95 -6.07 4.39
N ARG A 136 6.87 -7.04 3.47
CA ARG A 136 5.67 -7.85 3.21
C ARG A 136 5.83 -9.26 3.76
N THR A 137 4.82 -9.66 4.51
CA THR A 137 4.64 -11.03 4.99
C THR A 137 3.30 -11.57 4.51
N ARG A 138 3.14 -12.90 4.54
CA ARG A 138 1.91 -13.61 4.22
C ARG A 138 1.62 -14.67 5.26
N ILE A 139 0.37 -15.12 5.30
CA ILE A 139 0.00 -16.35 5.99
C ILE A 139 0.00 -17.48 4.95
N ASP A 140 0.74 -18.55 5.21
CA ASP A 140 0.76 -19.74 4.36
C ASP A 140 -0.47 -20.63 4.61
N GLU A 141 -0.58 -21.74 3.86
CA GLU A 141 -1.70 -22.69 3.99
C GLU A 141 -1.74 -23.39 5.35
N MET A 142 -0.64 -23.37 6.09
CA MET A 142 -0.52 -23.95 7.43
C MET A 142 -0.80 -22.93 8.54
N GLY A 143 -1.20 -21.70 8.19
CA GLY A 143 -1.46 -20.63 9.16
C GLY A 143 -0.20 -19.94 9.69
N ARG A 144 0.97 -20.22 9.12
CA ARG A 144 2.26 -19.66 9.55
C ARG A 144 2.53 -18.33 8.85
N ARG A 145 3.18 -17.41 9.57
CA ARG A 145 3.62 -16.13 9.00
C ARG A 145 4.92 -16.35 8.24
N CYS A 146 4.93 -16.12 6.94
CA CYS A 146 6.13 -16.21 6.13
C CYS A 146 6.51 -14.85 5.55
N LEU A 147 7.80 -14.60 5.38
CA LEU A 147 8.32 -13.45 4.66
C LEU A 147 8.19 -13.71 3.16
N VAL A 148 7.74 -12.72 2.37
CA VAL A 148 7.75 -12.86 0.91
C VAL A 148 9.21 -12.82 0.42
N GLU A 149 9.56 -13.61 -0.60
CA GLU A 149 10.91 -13.67 -1.17
C GLU A 149 11.51 -12.28 -1.46
N LEU A 150 12.79 -12.09 -1.08
CA LEU A 150 13.54 -10.87 -1.35
C LEU A 150 14.31 -10.94 -2.67
N GLU A 151 14.42 -9.80 -3.33
CA GLU A 151 15.46 -9.51 -4.31
C GLU A 151 16.73 -9.14 -3.53
N GLY A 152 17.78 -9.94 -3.64
CA GLY A 152 18.95 -9.90 -2.75
C GLY A 152 19.91 -8.71 -2.95
N ASP A 153 19.47 -7.63 -3.58
CA ASP A 153 20.29 -6.47 -3.94
C ASP A 153 20.22 -5.33 -2.91
N THR A 154 19.18 -5.31 -2.09
CA THR A 154 18.95 -4.23 -1.11
C THR A 154 19.75 -4.48 0.17
N THR A 155 20.67 -3.57 0.46
CA THR A 155 21.53 -3.59 1.65
C THR A 155 20.84 -3.02 2.89
N ASP A 156 21.36 -3.33 4.08
CA ASP A 156 20.82 -2.76 5.34
C ASP A 156 21.04 -1.24 5.45
N ALA A 157 22.08 -0.70 4.80
CA ALA A 157 22.27 0.75 4.71
C ALA A 157 21.15 1.41 3.88
N GLN A 158 20.73 0.77 2.78
CA GLN A 158 19.58 1.21 2.00
C GLN A 158 18.28 1.06 2.80
N ARG A 159 18.07 -0.05 3.52
CA ARG A 159 16.91 -0.20 4.43
C ARG A 159 16.83 0.93 5.45
N ALA A 160 17.96 1.21 6.12
CA ALA A 160 18.04 2.27 7.12
C ALA A 160 17.71 3.66 6.55
N ALA A 161 18.13 3.96 5.31
CA ALA A 161 17.80 5.21 4.63
C ALA A 161 16.28 5.38 4.39
N TYR A 162 15.54 4.26 4.32
CA TYR A 162 14.08 4.23 4.22
C TYR A 162 13.41 3.97 5.59
N GLY A 163 14.13 4.04 6.71
CA GLY A 163 13.57 3.76 8.03
C GLY A 163 13.13 2.30 8.23
N ILE A 164 13.66 1.38 7.42
CA ILE A 164 13.42 -0.05 7.54
C ILE A 164 14.54 -0.68 8.37
N GLU A 165 14.18 -1.58 9.28
CA GLU A 165 15.12 -2.33 10.10
C GLU A 165 16.06 -3.23 9.24
N PRO A 166 17.25 -3.60 9.75
CA PRO A 166 18.12 -4.53 9.05
C PRO A 166 17.43 -5.88 8.83
N LEU A 167 17.87 -6.61 7.80
CA LEU A 167 17.22 -7.86 7.38
C LEU A 167 17.18 -8.93 8.48
N SER A 168 18.19 -8.98 9.34
CA SER A 168 18.20 -9.87 10.52
C SER A 168 17.09 -9.56 11.52
N ALA A 169 16.73 -8.28 11.74
CA ALA A 169 15.62 -7.93 12.61
C ALA A 169 14.28 -8.37 12.00
N ILE A 170 14.11 -8.22 10.68
CA ILE A 170 12.93 -8.72 9.96
C ILE A 170 12.81 -10.26 10.11
N TYR A 171 13.92 -11.00 9.95
CA TYR A 171 13.92 -12.45 10.18
C TYR A 171 13.57 -12.82 11.62
N ARG A 172 14.12 -12.11 12.61
CA ARG A 172 13.78 -12.29 14.04
C ARG A 172 12.28 -12.15 14.27
N GLN A 173 11.67 -11.08 13.75
CA GLN A 173 10.22 -10.85 13.90
C GLN A 173 9.40 -12.01 13.32
N VAL A 174 9.76 -12.50 12.12
CA VAL A 174 9.02 -13.62 11.52
C VAL A 174 9.24 -14.93 12.29
N LEU A 175 10.45 -15.20 12.77
CA LEU A 175 10.72 -16.36 13.63
C LEU A 175 9.90 -16.29 14.94
N ASP A 176 9.85 -15.13 15.59
CA ASP A 176 9.04 -14.90 16.81
C ASP A 176 7.56 -15.16 16.58
N LEU A 177 7.00 -14.63 15.49
CA LEU A 177 5.59 -14.82 15.14
C LEU A 177 5.21 -16.29 14.89
N ASN A 178 6.19 -17.17 14.68
CA ASN A 178 5.99 -18.61 14.51
C ASN A 178 6.54 -19.45 15.68
N GLY A 179 6.95 -18.81 16.78
CA GLY A 179 7.41 -19.49 17.99
C GLY A 179 8.85 -20.02 17.96
N PHE A 180 9.68 -19.60 17.00
CA PHE A 180 11.10 -19.99 16.91
C PHE A 180 12.00 -18.98 17.62
N THR A 181 11.79 -18.74 18.92
CA THR A 181 12.48 -17.70 19.72
C THR A 181 13.99 -17.91 19.83
N ASP A 182 14.44 -19.16 19.80
CA ASP A 182 15.85 -19.52 20.04
C ASP A 182 16.67 -19.66 18.74
N ASP A 183 16.04 -19.55 17.58
CA ASP A 183 16.71 -19.68 16.30
C ASP A 183 17.44 -18.38 15.90
N GLU A 184 18.62 -18.55 15.30
CA GLU A 184 19.39 -17.44 14.74
C GLU A 184 18.61 -16.78 13.58
N PRO A 185 18.52 -15.44 13.54
CA PRO A 185 17.73 -14.74 12.53
C PRO A 185 18.50 -14.64 11.20
N THR A 186 18.58 -15.75 10.48
CA THR A 186 19.24 -15.86 9.18
C THR A 186 18.31 -16.42 8.12
N GLU A 187 18.59 -16.12 6.85
CA GLU A 187 17.83 -16.66 5.72
C GLU A 187 17.84 -18.20 5.72
N GLN A 188 18.98 -18.81 6.05
CA GLN A 188 19.10 -20.27 6.12
C GLN A 188 18.15 -20.88 7.16
N ARG A 189 17.95 -20.21 8.30
CA ARG A 189 16.97 -20.65 9.31
C ARG A 189 15.54 -20.45 8.85
N MET A 190 15.25 -19.31 8.21
CA MET A 190 13.95 -19.07 7.59
C MET A 190 13.59 -20.15 6.56
N MET A 191 14.53 -20.52 5.68
CA MET A 191 14.34 -21.57 4.68
C MET A 191 14.15 -22.96 5.32
N ARG A 192 14.91 -23.29 6.37
CA ARG A 192 14.79 -24.56 7.10
C ARG A 192 13.38 -24.78 7.65
N HIS A 193 12.74 -23.72 8.12
CA HIS A 193 11.37 -23.75 8.65
C HIS A 193 10.29 -23.51 7.59
N SER A 194 10.70 -23.36 6.32
CA SER A 194 9.81 -22.99 5.21
C SER A 194 9.03 -21.69 5.47
N LEU A 195 9.69 -20.68 6.06
CA LEU A 195 9.11 -19.36 6.38
C LEU A 195 9.41 -18.29 5.32
N ILE A 196 9.85 -18.71 4.13
CA ILE A 196 9.97 -17.87 2.94
C ILE A 196 8.87 -18.29 1.96
N CYS A 197 8.01 -17.35 1.59
CA CYS A 197 6.91 -17.58 0.66
C CYS A 197 7.20 -16.93 -0.69
N PRO A 198 6.83 -17.58 -1.81
CA PRO A 198 6.88 -16.94 -3.10
C PRO A 198 5.92 -15.73 -3.12
N PRO A 199 6.19 -14.73 -3.98
CA PRO A 199 5.21 -13.68 -4.24
C PRO A 199 3.91 -14.30 -4.76
N LEU A 200 2.78 -13.59 -4.59
CA LEU A 200 1.50 -14.08 -5.10
C LEU A 200 1.66 -14.33 -6.61
N ALA A 201 1.40 -15.56 -7.05
CA ALA A 201 1.40 -15.86 -8.47
C ALA A 201 0.39 -14.91 -9.13
N PHE A 202 0.83 -14.19 -10.14
CA PHE A 202 -0.01 -13.30 -10.94
C PHE A 202 -1.11 -14.14 -11.60
N ASP A 203 -2.25 -14.32 -10.94
CA ASP A 203 -3.37 -15.04 -11.53
C ASP A 203 -3.98 -14.16 -12.62
N LYS A 204 -3.52 -14.38 -13.86
CA LYS A 204 -4.01 -13.73 -15.08
C LYS A 204 -5.55 -13.83 -15.22
N ARG A 205 -6.24 -14.72 -14.51
CA ARG A 205 -7.70 -14.82 -14.51
C ARG A 205 -8.40 -13.68 -13.78
N ALA A 206 -7.77 -13.03 -12.81
CA ALA A 206 -8.36 -11.91 -12.09
C ALA A 206 -8.51 -10.66 -12.98
N GLN A 207 -7.57 -10.40 -13.89
CA GLN A 207 -7.66 -9.27 -14.83
C GLN A 207 -8.74 -9.44 -15.91
N ARG A 208 -9.05 -10.68 -16.34
CA ARG A 208 -10.10 -10.92 -17.35
C ARG A 208 -11.51 -10.56 -16.89
N ARG A 209 -11.74 -10.37 -15.59
CA ARG A 209 -13.04 -9.90 -15.05
C ARG A 209 -13.17 -8.38 -14.99
N VAL A 210 -12.09 -7.65 -15.27
CA VAL A 210 -12.04 -6.18 -15.23
C VAL A 210 -11.93 -5.57 -16.64
N ALA A 211 -11.74 -6.39 -17.68
CA ALA A 211 -11.92 -5.91 -19.04
C ALA A 211 -13.41 -5.53 -19.24
N PRO A 212 -13.73 -4.28 -19.59
CA PRO A 212 -15.09 -3.93 -19.97
C PRO A 212 -15.49 -4.81 -21.17
N PRO A 213 -16.79 -5.15 -21.32
CA PRO A 213 -17.24 -5.86 -22.51
C PRO A 213 -16.78 -5.06 -23.73
N THR A 214 -15.99 -5.70 -24.58
CA THR A 214 -15.71 -5.18 -25.92
C THR A 214 -17.05 -5.09 -26.63
N GLU A 215 -17.45 -3.87 -26.98
CA GLU A 215 -18.59 -3.57 -27.85
C GLU A 215 -18.44 -4.26 -29.22
#